data_AF-B1Y3T3-F1
#
_entry.id   AF-B1Y3T3-F1
#
_cell.length_a   1.000
_cell.length_b   1.000
_cell.length_c   1.000
_cell.angle_alpha   90.00
_cell.angle_beta   90.00
_cell.angle_gamma   90.00
#
_symmetry.space_group_name_H-M   'P 1'
#
loop_
_entity.id
_entity.type
_entity.pdbx_description
1 polymer ?
#
loop_
_entity_poly.entity_id
_entity_poly.type
_entity_poly.pdbx_seq_one_letter_code
_entity_poly.pdbx_strand_id
1 'polypeptide(L)'
;MHRLTRSPTRTVPGSDAGASDHSPSRRARIVRAACAVPLLCAALSGCGSLSQLGVQPWERDLLAQPSMAPGGVALDSAADDHTYFSKEAATGGRSFGGGGCGCN
;
A
#
# COMPACT_ATOMS: atom_id res chain seq x y z
N MET A 1 -30.84 -72.66 -24.03
CA MET A 1 -32.21 -72.17 -23.75
C MET A 1 -32.24 -71.66 -22.32
N HIS A 2 -32.40 -70.35 -22.09
CA HIS A 2 -33.18 -69.74 -20.99
C HIS A 2 -33.00 -68.21 -20.99
N ARG A 3 -33.97 -67.56 -21.65
CA ARG A 3 -34.69 -66.32 -21.33
C ARG A 3 -33.97 -65.19 -20.55
N LEU A 4 -33.70 -64.09 -21.29
CA LEU A 4 -33.99 -62.67 -21.02
C LEU A 4 -34.28 -62.22 -19.57
N THR A 5 -33.54 -61.20 -19.10
CA THR A 5 -34.13 -59.99 -18.48
C THR A 5 -33.33 -58.74 -18.85
N ARG A 6 -33.93 -57.88 -19.69
CA ARG A 6 -33.67 -56.44 -19.65
C ARG A 6 -34.19 -55.93 -18.31
N SER A 7 -33.47 -55.01 -17.66
CA SER A 7 -34.08 -53.73 -17.31
C SER A 7 -33.07 -52.64 -16.94
N PRO A 8 -33.44 -51.38 -17.19
CA PRO A 8 -32.56 -50.22 -17.25
C PRO A 8 -32.64 -49.39 -15.96
N THR A 9 -31.59 -48.61 -15.67
CA THR A 9 -31.66 -47.18 -15.28
C THR A 9 -30.30 -46.70 -14.80
N ARG A 10 -29.51 -46.19 -15.75
CA ARG A 10 -28.45 -45.21 -15.43
C ARG A 10 -29.12 -43.84 -15.46
N THR A 11 -29.39 -43.27 -14.30
CA THR A 11 -29.63 -41.83 -14.15
C THR A 11 -28.81 -41.37 -12.96
N VAL A 12 -27.65 -40.78 -13.24
CA VAL A 12 -26.92 -39.92 -12.32
C VAL A 12 -27.54 -38.54 -12.47
N PRO A 13 -28.21 -37.97 -11.45
CA PRO A 13 -28.59 -36.58 -11.46
C PRO A 13 -27.57 -35.76 -10.67
N GLY A 14 -27.19 -34.61 -11.21
CA GLY A 14 -26.38 -33.62 -10.52
C GLY A 14 -24.88 -33.79 -10.81
N SER A 15 -24.16 -32.78 -11.25
CA SER A 15 -24.43 -31.36 -11.18
C SER A 15 -23.52 -30.70 -12.22
N ASP A 16 -24.11 -30.33 -13.34
CA ASP A 16 -23.58 -29.21 -14.11
C ASP A 16 -23.77 -27.99 -13.21
N ALA A 17 -22.81 -27.75 -12.31
CA ALA A 17 -22.59 -26.45 -11.71
C ALA A 17 -22.14 -25.54 -12.85
N GLY A 18 -23.10 -25.18 -13.71
CA GLY A 18 -23.01 -24.02 -14.56
C GLY A 18 -22.71 -22.87 -13.62
N ALA A 19 -21.48 -22.38 -13.70
CA ALA A 19 -21.13 -21.06 -13.21
C ALA A 19 -22.10 -20.10 -13.91
N SER A 20 -23.21 -19.80 -13.24
CA SER A 20 -24.19 -18.84 -13.70
C SER A 20 -23.47 -17.51 -13.80
N ASP A 21 -23.05 -17.16 -15.00
CA ASP A 21 -22.43 -15.89 -15.35
C ASP A 21 -23.45 -14.79 -15.10
N HIS A 22 -23.53 -14.33 -13.85
CA HIS A 22 -24.31 -13.17 -13.45
C HIS A 22 -23.55 -11.92 -13.89
N SER A 23 -23.40 -11.76 -15.20
CA SER A 23 -22.87 -10.56 -15.81
C SER A 23 -23.85 -9.41 -15.49
N PRO A 24 -23.47 -8.45 -14.63
CA PRO A 24 -24.41 -7.42 -14.21
C PRO A 24 -24.77 -6.54 -15.41
N SER A 25 -26.05 -6.22 -15.57
CA SER A 25 -26.53 -5.38 -16.68
C SER A 25 -25.81 -4.03 -16.70
N ARG A 26 -25.65 -3.43 -17.89
CA ARG A 26 -24.99 -2.12 -18.05
C ARG A 26 -25.58 -1.05 -17.13
N ARG A 27 -26.89 -1.12 -16.88
CA ARG A 27 -27.61 -0.23 -15.94
C ARG A 27 -27.21 -0.49 -14.48
N ALA A 28 -27.11 -1.75 -14.05
CA ALA A 28 -26.65 -2.09 -12.71
C ALA A 28 -25.18 -1.67 -12.48
N ARG A 29 -24.32 -1.77 -13.51
CA ARG A 29 -22.94 -1.27 -13.46
C ARG A 29 -22.89 0.25 -13.31
N ILE A 30 -23.72 0.98 -14.07
CA ILE A 30 -23.79 2.45 -14.00
C ILE A 30 -24.31 2.92 -12.63
N VAL A 31 -25.37 2.31 -12.10
CA VAL A 31 -25.92 2.67 -10.77
C VAL A 31 -24.91 2.37 -9.65
N ARG A 32 -24.24 1.22 -9.70
CA ARG A 32 -23.18 0.87 -8.73
C ARG A 32 -22.02 1.86 -8.79
N ALA A 33 -21.55 2.21 -9.98
CA ALA A 33 -20.49 3.21 -10.15
C ALA A 33 -20.93 4.59 -9.65
N ALA A 34 -22.17 5.01 -9.96
CA ALA A 34 -22.72 6.30 -9.54
C ALA A 34 -22.82 6.44 -8.01
N CYS A 35 -23.05 5.36 -7.28
CA CYS A 35 -23.04 5.38 -5.81
C CYS A 35 -21.65 5.14 -5.22
N ALA A 36 -20.82 4.28 -5.82
CA ALA A 36 -19.51 3.91 -5.27
C ALA A 36 -18.46 5.01 -5.45
N VAL A 37 -18.48 5.74 -6.57
CA VAL A 37 -17.53 6.82 -6.84
C VAL A 37 -17.61 7.97 -5.83
N PRO A 38 -18.79 8.56 -5.51
CA PRO A 38 -18.86 9.62 -4.51
C PRO A 38 -18.52 9.14 -3.10
N LEU A 39 -18.85 7.90 -2.74
CA LEU A 39 -18.47 7.29 -1.46
C LEU A 39 -16.94 7.14 -1.32
N LEU A 40 -16.28 6.72 -2.40
CA LEU A 40 -14.81 6.63 -2.45
C LEU A 40 -14.15 8.01 -2.38
N CYS A 41 -14.67 9.00 -3.11
CA CYS A 41 -14.19 10.38 -3.05
C CYS A 41 -14.33 10.99 -1.65
N ALA A 42 -15.46 10.74 -0.97
CA ALA A 42 -15.68 11.20 0.40
C ALA A 42 -14.68 10.56 1.38
N ALA A 43 -14.40 9.26 1.24
CA ALA A 43 -13.41 8.56 2.08
C ALA A 43 -11.98 9.11 1.92
N LEU A 44 -11.62 9.62 0.73
CA LEU A 44 -10.30 10.21 0.45
C LEU A 44 -10.20 11.69 0.89
N SER A 45 -11.31 12.39 1.09
CA SER A 45 -11.34 13.82 1.47
C SER A 45 -11.03 14.09 2.96
N GLY A 46 -10.85 13.06 3.79
CA GLY A 46 -10.71 13.17 5.25
C GLY A 46 -9.36 13.67 5.78
N CYS A 47 -8.32 13.80 4.95
CA CYS A 47 -6.98 14.16 5.45
C CYS A 47 -6.77 15.67 5.69
N GLY A 48 -7.56 16.55 5.09
CA GLY A 48 -7.44 18.01 5.27
C GLY A 48 -8.12 18.55 6.53
N SER A 49 -9.18 17.89 6.99
CA SER A 49 -9.90 18.26 8.21
C SER A 49 -9.13 17.93 9.50
N LEU A 50 -8.11 17.07 9.43
CA LEU A 50 -7.23 16.74 10.55
C LEU A 50 -6.15 17.81 10.79
N SER A 51 -5.94 18.75 9.85
CA SER A 51 -4.99 19.85 10.03
C SER A 51 -5.43 20.87 11.10
N GLN A 52 -6.71 20.88 11.48
CA GLN A 52 -7.24 21.65 12.63
C GLN A 52 -7.09 20.93 13.97
N LEU A 53 -6.76 19.64 13.96
CA LEU A 53 -6.38 18.88 15.16
C LEU A 53 -4.89 19.03 15.50
N GLY A 54 -4.17 19.89 14.76
CA GLY A 54 -2.76 20.18 14.94
C GLY A 54 -2.50 21.58 15.52
N VAL A 55 -1.30 21.72 16.08
CA VAL A 55 -0.69 22.99 16.55
C VAL A 55 -0.84 24.08 15.48
N GLN A 56 -1.29 25.27 15.88
CA GLN A 56 -1.46 26.39 14.96
C GLN A 56 -0.11 26.81 14.36
N PRO A 57 -0.07 27.33 13.12
CA PRO A 57 1.20 27.67 12.46
C PRO A 57 2.11 28.59 13.28
N TRP A 58 1.55 29.53 14.04
CA TRP A 58 2.29 30.46 14.91
C TRP A 58 2.72 29.85 16.25
N GLU A 59 2.07 28.78 16.71
CA GLU A 59 2.48 28.06 17.92
C GLU A 59 3.73 27.20 17.68
N ARG A 60 4.07 26.91 16.42
CA ARG A 60 5.27 26.13 16.06
C ARG A 60 6.56 26.81 16.49
N ASP A 61 6.61 28.14 16.46
CA ASP A 61 7.78 28.92 16.90
C ASP A 61 8.00 28.77 18.41
N LEU A 62 6.93 28.82 19.20
CA LEU A 62 6.97 28.72 20.66
C LEU A 62 7.25 27.30 21.16
N LEU A 63 6.84 26.28 20.40
CA LEU A 63 7.03 24.87 20.75
C LEU A 63 8.36 24.30 20.24
N ALA A 64 9.03 24.97 19.30
CA ALA A 64 10.31 24.51 18.78
C ALA A 64 11.40 24.62 19.85
N GLN A 65 12.03 23.49 20.17
CA GLN A 65 13.20 23.47 21.04
C GLN A 65 14.47 23.69 20.21
N PRO A 66 15.54 24.28 20.78
CA PRO A 66 16.82 24.48 20.06
C PRO A 66 17.42 23.17 19.50
N SER A 67 17.17 22.04 20.16
CA SER A 67 17.62 20.72 19.72
C SER A 67 16.92 20.20 18.46
N MET A 68 15.76 20.76 18.09
CA MET A 68 15.02 20.38 16.88
C MET A 68 15.54 21.10 15.62
N ALA A 69 16.44 22.07 15.79
CA ALA A 69 17.11 22.70 14.66
C ALA A 69 18.03 21.68 13.96
N PRO A 70 18.25 21.79 12.63
CA PRO A 70 19.23 20.96 11.94
C PRO A 70 20.61 21.08 12.63
N GLY A 71 21.17 19.95 13.05
CA GLY A 71 22.41 19.90 13.81
C GLY A 71 22.31 20.36 15.28
N GLY A 72 21.09 20.51 15.81
CA GLY A 72 20.83 20.90 17.20
C GLY A 72 21.26 19.87 18.24
N VAL A 73 21.57 18.64 17.81
CA VAL A 73 22.06 17.55 18.65
C VAL A 73 23.20 16.82 17.92
N ALA A 74 24.36 16.71 18.57
CA ALA A 74 25.56 16.12 17.98
C ALA A 74 25.38 14.65 17.57
N LEU A 75 24.56 13.88 18.30
CA LEU A 75 24.28 12.49 17.99
C LEU A 75 23.48 12.33 16.68
N ASP A 76 22.58 13.26 16.40
CA ASP A 76 21.75 13.25 15.19
C ASP A 76 22.60 13.57 13.97
N SER A 77 23.44 14.62 14.07
CA SER A 77 24.43 14.94 13.05
C SER A 77 25.38 13.78 12.76
N ALA A 78 25.87 13.09 13.79
CA ALA A 78 26.75 11.94 13.63
C ALA A 78 26.04 10.75 12.97
N ALA A 79 24.75 10.54 13.25
CA ALA A 79 23.94 9.48 12.62
C ALA A 79 23.64 9.80 11.15
N ASP A 80 23.36 11.07 10.84
CA ASP A 80 23.20 11.56 9.48
C ASP A 80 24.48 11.41 8.67
N ASP A 81 25.62 11.81 9.24
CA ASP A 81 26.94 11.64 8.63
C ASP A 81 27.25 10.15 8.39
N HIS A 82 26.97 9.27 9.36
CA HIS A 82 27.16 7.82 9.20
C HIS A 82 26.31 7.25 8.05
N THR A 83 25.07 7.71 7.92
CA THR A 83 24.17 7.31 6.84
C THR A 83 24.65 7.86 5.49
N TYR A 84 25.08 9.13 5.46
CA TYR A 84 25.62 9.79 4.28
C TYR A 84 26.87 9.08 3.79
N PHE A 85 27.84 8.85 4.67
CA PHE A 85 29.07 8.13 4.33
C PHE A 85 28.78 6.69 3.89
N SER A 86 27.84 5.98 4.50
CA SER A 86 27.53 4.61 4.07
C SER A 86 26.95 4.55 2.65
N LYS A 87 26.09 5.52 2.30
CA LYS A 87 25.49 5.62 0.96
C LYS A 87 26.51 6.02 -0.08
N GLU A 88 27.29 7.05 0.22
CA GLU A 88 28.24 7.60 -0.73
C GLU A 88 29.54 6.79 -0.79
N ALA A 89 29.94 6.06 0.26
CA ALA A 89 31.13 5.21 0.23
C ALA A 89 31.01 4.10 -0.83
N ALA A 90 29.81 3.57 -1.07
CA ALA A 90 29.59 2.58 -2.13
C ALA A 90 29.84 3.16 -3.53
N THR A 91 29.65 4.47 -3.72
CA THR A 91 29.86 5.20 -4.98
C THR A 91 31.16 6.02 -5.00
N GLY A 92 31.97 5.96 -3.93
CA GLY A 92 33.22 6.73 -3.80
C GLY A 92 33.00 8.17 -3.32
N GLY A 93 32.30 8.34 -2.19
CA GLY A 93 31.81 9.61 -1.63
C GLY A 93 32.85 10.70 -1.33
N ARG A 94 32.44 11.74 -0.59
CA ARG A 94 33.26 12.95 -0.34
C ARG A 94 34.62 12.72 0.34
N SER A 95 34.89 11.51 0.82
CA SER A 95 36.20 11.10 1.32
C SER A 95 36.99 10.47 0.18
N PHE A 96 38.13 11.07 -0.14
CA PHE A 96 39.06 10.63 -1.18
C PHE A 96 39.62 9.23 -0.82
N GLY A 97 38.92 8.17 -1.22
CA GLY A 97 39.28 6.80 -0.84
C GLY A 97 38.16 5.77 -1.00
N GLY A 98 37.72 5.55 -2.23
CA GLY A 98 37.34 4.22 -2.72
C GLY A 98 35.97 3.66 -2.32
N GLY A 99 35.03 3.69 -3.27
CA GLY A 99 34.11 2.57 -3.43
C GLY A 99 34.91 1.34 -3.83
N GLY A 100 34.99 0.35 -2.95
CA GLY A 100 35.73 -0.88 -3.20
C GLY A 100 35.65 -1.86 -2.03
N CYS A 101 35.66 -3.16 -2.36
CA CYS A 101 35.83 -4.27 -1.42
C CYS A 101 37.05 -3.96 -0.53
N GLY A 102 36.80 -3.63 0.74
CA GLY A 102 37.78 -3.09 1.69
C GLY A 102 38.94 -4.04 1.99
N CYS A 103 39.94 -4.05 1.10
CA CYS A 103 41.27 -4.56 1.39
C CYS A 103 42.20 -3.36 1.61
N ASN A 104 42.34 -2.95 2.86
CA ASN A 104 43.59 -2.41 3.38
C ASN A 104 43.85 -3.08 4.74
#